data_AF-A6L9Z4-F1
#
_entry.id   AF-A6L9Z4-F1
#
_cell.length_a   1.000
_cell.length_b   1.000
_cell.length_c   1.000
_cell.angle_alpha   90.00
_cell.angle_beta   90.00
_cell.angle_gamma   90.00
#
_symmetry.space_group_name_H-M   'P 1'
#
loop_
_entity.id
_entity.type
_entity.pdbx_description
1 polymer ?
#
loop_
_entity_poly.entity_id
_entity_poly.type
_entity_poly.pdbx_seq_one_letter_code
_entity_poly.pdbx_strand_id
1 'polypeptide(L)'
;MKTDYFDKAAQQFANLMIEKIQQVEDNWQKPWITIAANTRNFFPQNLTGRRYTGGNAFLLLFLCEKFQYQTPVFMTFNQAKEAGISVLKGSKSFPVYYFLFYVYHKETRKKITFEEYKCRY
;
A
#
# COMPACT_ATOMS: atom_id res chain seq x y z
N MET A 1 23.45 5.32 5.61
CA MET A 1 22.90 4.03 6.06
C MET A 1 21.40 4.20 6.35
N LYS A 2 20.54 4.08 5.33
CA LYS A 2 19.06 4.15 5.39
C LYS A 2 18.42 3.10 4.45
N THR A 3 19.22 2.16 3.96
CA THR A 3 18.86 1.21 2.90
C THR A 3 18.08 0.02 3.46
N ASP A 4 18.45 -0.44 4.67
CA ASP A 4 17.95 -1.66 5.31
C ASP A 4 16.41 -1.76 5.44
N TYR A 5 15.70 -0.67 5.73
CA TYR A 5 14.23 -0.71 5.86
C TYR A 5 13.51 -0.82 4.52
N PHE A 6 13.95 -0.05 3.52
CA PHE A 6 13.39 -0.14 2.17
C PHE A 6 13.64 -1.52 1.57
N ASP A 7 14.83 -2.07 1.79
CA ASP A 7 15.20 -3.41 1.34
C ASP A 7 14.34 -4.48 2.02
N LYS A 8 14.09 -4.35 3.34
CA LYS A 8 13.18 -5.25 4.08
C LYS A 8 11.74 -5.17 3.59
N ALA A 9 11.21 -3.97 3.37
CA ALA A 9 9.86 -3.80 2.84
C ALA A 9 9.76 -4.42 1.44
N ALA A 10 10.67 -4.07 0.53
CA ALA A 10 10.75 -4.62 -0.82
C ALA A 10 10.80 -6.16 -0.80
N GLN A 11 11.60 -6.74 0.08
CA GLN A 11 11.69 -8.20 0.23
C GLN A 11 10.36 -8.80 0.72
N GLN A 12 9.68 -8.18 1.68
CA GLN A 12 8.36 -8.65 2.14
C GLN A 12 7.33 -8.63 1.00
N PHE A 13 7.35 -7.58 0.17
CA PHE A 13 6.46 -7.52 -0.98
C PHE A 13 6.80 -8.56 -2.04
N ALA A 14 8.08 -8.73 -2.36
CA ALA A 14 8.52 -9.76 -3.31
C ALA A 14 8.08 -11.16 -2.85
N ASN A 15 8.26 -11.46 -1.55
CA ASN A 15 7.83 -12.74 -0.98
C ASN A 15 6.31 -12.94 -1.10
N LEU A 16 5.51 -11.90 -0.86
CA LEU A 16 4.05 -11.97 -1.03
C LEU A 16 3.65 -12.16 -2.50
N MET A 17 4.36 -11.52 -3.44
CA MET A 17 4.12 -11.72 -4.86
C MET A 17 4.44 -13.14 -5.30
N ILE A 18 5.58 -13.69 -4.86
CA ILE A 18 5.98 -15.07 -5.14
C ILE A 18 4.93 -16.03 -4.58
N GLU A 19 4.54 -15.85 -3.32
CA GLU A 19 3.49 -16.66 -2.69
C GLU A 19 2.20 -16.62 -3.50
N LYS A 20 1.79 -15.44 -3.95
CA LYS A 20 0.54 -15.31 -4.71
C LYS A 20 0.63 -15.96 -6.09
N ILE A 21 1.76 -15.81 -6.78
CA ILE A 21 2.01 -16.43 -8.08
C ILE A 21 1.92 -17.95 -7.97
N GLN A 22 2.56 -18.53 -6.95
CA GLN A 22 2.50 -19.98 -6.69
C GLN A 22 1.07 -20.47 -6.40
N GLN A 23 0.22 -19.66 -5.76
CA GLN A 23 -1.18 -20.01 -5.51
C GLN A 23 -2.05 -20.00 -6.77
N VAL A 24 -1.70 -19.21 -7.79
CA VAL A 24 -2.51 -19.05 -9.01
C VAL A 24 -1.92 -19.81 -10.21
N GLU A 25 -0.75 -20.44 -10.05
CA GLU A 25 0.06 -21.03 -11.12
C GLU A 25 -0.75 -21.97 -12.04
N ASP A 26 -1.55 -22.86 -11.46
CA ASP A 26 -2.34 -23.85 -12.21
C ASP A 26 -3.56 -23.25 -12.91
N ASN A 27 -4.01 -22.04 -12.54
CA ASN A 27 -5.22 -21.43 -13.09
C ASN A 27 -5.20 -19.90 -13.07
N TRP A 28 -4.20 -19.34 -13.75
CA TRP A 28 -3.97 -17.89 -13.85
C TRP A 28 -5.12 -17.09 -14.47
N GLN A 29 -6.06 -17.77 -15.16
CA GLN A 29 -7.23 -17.19 -15.78
C GLN A 29 -8.33 -16.83 -14.76
N LYS A 30 -8.35 -17.48 -13.59
CA LYS A 30 -9.24 -17.10 -12.50
C LYS A 30 -8.82 -15.75 -11.90
N PRO A 31 -9.74 -14.98 -11.30
CA PRO A 31 -9.39 -13.78 -10.57
C PRO A 31 -8.32 -14.11 -9.53
N TRP A 32 -7.21 -13.38 -9.56
CA TRP A 32 -6.12 -13.62 -8.63
C TRP A 32 -6.60 -13.38 -7.20
N ILE A 33 -7.41 -12.34 -6.97
CA ILE A 33 -7.99 -12.05 -5.65
C ILE A 33 -9.50 -12.33 -5.67
N THR A 34 -9.90 -13.46 -5.10
CA THR A 34 -11.27 -13.98 -5.14
C THR A 34 -12.22 -13.19 -4.24
N ILE A 35 -11.78 -12.73 -3.07
CA ILE A 35 -12.60 -11.91 -2.16
C ILE A 35 -13.08 -10.61 -2.84
N ALA A 36 -12.22 -9.99 -3.64
CA ALA A 36 -12.56 -8.79 -4.40
C ALA A 36 -13.51 -9.08 -5.56
N ALA A 37 -13.37 -10.24 -6.21
CA ALA A 37 -14.25 -10.65 -7.31
C ALA A 37 -15.67 -11.02 -6.83
N ASN A 38 -15.77 -11.58 -5.64
CA ASN A 38 -17.02 -12.13 -5.11
C ASN A 38 -17.77 -11.17 -4.17
N THR A 39 -17.10 -10.13 -3.66
CA THR A 39 -17.69 -9.20 -2.67
C THR A 39 -17.89 -7.83 -3.29
N ARG A 40 -19.16 -7.39 -3.33
CA ARG A 40 -19.52 -6.07 -3.88
C ARG A 40 -18.83 -4.97 -3.09
N ASN A 41 -18.24 -4.01 -3.80
CA ASN A 41 -17.56 -2.82 -3.23
C ASN A 41 -16.40 -3.15 -2.27
N PHE A 42 -15.79 -4.33 -2.38
CA PHE A 42 -14.64 -4.70 -1.56
C PHE A 42 -13.35 -4.16 -2.17
N PHE A 43 -12.93 -2.96 -1.74
CA PHE A 43 -11.72 -2.33 -2.24
C PHE A 43 -10.94 -1.61 -1.13
N PRO A 44 -9.61 -1.74 -1.05
CA PRO A 44 -8.80 -1.12 -0.01
C PRO A 44 -8.93 0.40 0.00
N GLN A 45 -9.19 0.94 1.18
CA GLN A 45 -9.30 2.37 1.42
C GLN A 45 -8.72 2.77 2.76
N ASN A 46 -8.40 4.06 2.91
CA ASN A 46 -8.07 4.62 4.21
C ASN A 46 -9.34 4.96 5.02
N LEU A 47 -9.17 5.44 6.26
CA LEU A 47 -10.26 5.88 7.13
C LEU A 47 -11.18 6.95 6.52
N THR A 48 -10.67 7.79 5.61
CA THR A 48 -11.45 8.86 4.96
C THR A 48 -12.18 8.39 3.70
N GLY A 49 -12.13 7.08 3.38
CA GLY A 49 -12.73 6.51 2.17
C GLY A 49 -11.92 6.70 0.89
N ARG A 50 -10.71 7.26 0.96
CA ARG A 50 -9.82 7.35 -0.21
C ARG A 50 -9.31 5.95 -0.54
N ARG A 51 -9.63 5.48 -1.74
CA ARG A 51 -9.13 4.20 -2.26
C ARG A 51 -7.62 4.24 -2.49
N TYR A 52 -6.95 3.14 -2.13
CA TYR A 52 -5.57 2.90 -2.54
C TYR A 52 -5.51 2.64 -4.05
N THR A 53 -4.35 2.84 -4.66
CA THR A 53 -4.15 2.64 -6.10
C THR A 53 -2.87 1.84 -6.37
N GLY A 54 -2.74 1.32 -7.60
CA GLY A 54 -1.55 0.61 -8.06
C GLY A 54 -1.18 -0.59 -7.19
N GLY A 55 0.12 -0.78 -6.95
CA GLY A 55 0.64 -1.92 -6.17
C GLY A 55 0.06 -2.01 -4.75
N ASN A 56 -0.19 -0.88 -4.08
CA ASN A 56 -0.80 -0.91 -2.75
C ASN A 56 -2.21 -1.51 -2.77
N ALA A 57 -3.03 -1.19 -3.78
CA ALA A 57 -4.37 -1.76 -3.89
C ALA A 57 -4.31 -3.29 -4.05
N PHE A 58 -3.43 -3.79 -4.92
CA PHE A 58 -3.23 -5.22 -5.12
C PHE A 58 -2.76 -5.93 -3.84
N LEU A 59 -1.72 -5.41 -3.20
CA LEU A 59 -1.13 -6.02 -2.01
C LEU A 59 -2.11 -6.04 -0.83
N LEU A 60 -2.83 -4.94 -0.60
CA LEU A 60 -3.82 -4.87 0.48
C LEU A 60 -5.01 -5.81 0.22
N LEU A 61 -5.44 -5.96 -1.04
CA LEU A 61 -6.43 -6.98 -1.41
C LEU A 61 -5.94 -8.39 -1.13
N PHE A 62 -4.70 -8.70 -1.48
CA PHE A 62 -4.10 -9.99 -1.18
C PHE A 62 -4.01 -10.25 0.32
N LEU A 63 -3.66 -9.25 1.14
CA LEU A 63 -3.66 -9.41 2.59
C LEU A 63 -5.06 -9.65 3.16
N CYS A 64 -6.08 -8.95 2.63
CA CYS A 64 -7.46 -9.22 3.00
C CYS A 64 -7.85 -10.67 2.74
N GLU A 65 -7.48 -11.21 1.58
CA GLU A 65 -7.73 -12.62 1.25
C GLU A 65 -6.91 -13.56 2.16
N LYS A 66 -5.61 -13.34 2.30
CA LYS A 66 -4.70 -14.19 3.09
C LYS A 66 -5.10 -14.27 4.56
N PHE A 67 -5.48 -13.14 5.17
CA PHE A 67 -5.84 -13.05 6.58
C PHE A 67 -7.35 -13.01 6.82
N GLN A 68 -8.16 -13.21 5.78
CA GLN A 68 -9.63 -13.26 5.85
C GLN A 68 -10.25 -11.98 6.46
N TYR A 69 -9.64 -10.82 6.19
CA TYR A 69 -10.19 -9.54 6.64
C TYR A 69 -11.48 -9.22 5.89
N GLN A 70 -12.53 -8.93 6.63
CA GLN A 70 -13.87 -8.63 6.09
C GLN A 70 -14.07 -7.14 5.76
N THR A 71 -13.21 -6.27 6.28
CA THR A 71 -13.28 -4.82 6.09
C THR A 71 -11.97 -4.32 5.48
N PRO A 72 -11.95 -3.87 4.21
CA PRO A 72 -10.73 -3.43 3.54
C PRO A 72 -10.38 -1.97 3.90
N VAL A 73 -10.40 -1.64 5.19
CA VAL A 73 -10.05 -0.31 5.72
C VAL A 73 -8.72 -0.39 6.44
N PHE A 74 -7.77 0.45 6.03
CA PHE A 74 -6.41 0.48 6.55
C PHE A 74 -6.09 1.86 7.12
N MET A 75 -5.30 1.87 8.19
CA MET A 75 -4.89 3.10 8.86
C MET A 75 -3.53 2.90 9.53
N THR A 76 -2.83 4.00 9.78
CA THR A 76 -1.64 3.97 10.63
C THR A 76 -2.03 3.86 12.09
N PHE A 77 -1.09 3.42 12.93
CA PHE A 77 -1.31 3.34 14.37
C PHE A 77 -1.71 4.69 14.98
N ASN A 78 -1.09 5.79 14.52
CA ASN A 78 -1.41 7.13 14.99
C ASN A 78 -2.82 7.56 14.58
N GLN A 79 -3.24 7.26 13.35
CA GLN A 79 -4.61 7.52 12.90
C GLN A 79 -5.65 6.75 13.72
N ALA A 80 -5.36 5.49 14.07
CA ALA A 80 -6.22 4.70 14.95
C ALA A 80 -6.36 5.38 16.32
N LYS A 81 -5.24 5.77 16.92
CA LYS A 81 -5.20 6.46 18.22
C LYS A 81 -5.99 7.77 18.21
N GLU A 82 -5.81 8.59 17.17
CA GLU A 82 -6.55 9.85 16.99
C GLU A 82 -8.05 9.62 16.83
N ALA A 83 -8.45 8.52 16.18
CA ALA A 83 -9.85 8.13 16.03
C ALA A 83 -10.43 7.39 17.26
N GLY A 84 -9.67 7.22 18.35
CA GLY A 84 -10.10 6.46 19.53
C GLY A 84 -10.19 4.94 19.29
N ILE A 85 -9.59 4.43 18.21
CA ILE A 85 -9.56 3.01 17.85
C ILE A 85 -8.32 2.35 18.47
N SER A 86 -8.52 1.24 19.18
CA SER A 86 -7.43 0.46 19.78
C SER A 86 -7.03 -0.70 18.87
N VAL A 87 -5.73 -0.81 18.58
CA VAL A 87 -5.17 -1.96 17.86
C VAL A 87 -4.97 -3.14 18.82
N LEU A 88 -5.39 -4.33 18.44
CA LEU A 88 -5.24 -5.54 19.25
C LEU A 88 -3.76 -5.86 19.53
N LYS A 89 -3.47 -6.31 20.75
CA LYS A 89 -2.11 -6.70 21.13
C LYS A 89 -1.63 -7.86 20.26
N GLY A 90 -0.44 -7.72 19.68
CA GLY A 90 0.17 -8.72 18.80
C GLY A 90 -0.13 -8.53 17.31
N SER A 91 -1.02 -7.61 16.93
CA SER A 91 -1.22 -7.23 15.52
C SER A 91 0.07 -6.68 14.91
N LYS A 92 0.38 -7.08 13.68
CA LYS A 92 1.56 -6.63 12.94
C LYS A 92 1.15 -5.64 11.85
N SER A 93 1.93 -4.56 11.70
CA SER A 93 1.77 -3.61 10.61
C SER A 93 2.25 -4.20 9.29
N PHE A 94 1.75 -3.64 8.19
CA PHE A 94 2.21 -3.95 6.84
C PHE A 94 2.68 -2.67 6.13
N PRO A 95 3.84 -2.67 5.44
CA PRO A 95 4.30 -1.50 4.70
C PRO A 95 3.37 -1.18 3.51
N VAL A 96 3.23 0.11 3.20
CA VAL A 96 2.62 0.59 1.95
C VAL A 96 3.53 1.64 1.33
N TYR A 97 3.60 1.69 0.00
CA TYR A 97 4.47 2.63 -0.68
C TYR A 97 3.81 3.99 -0.85
N TYR A 98 4.58 5.06 -0.64
CA TYR A 98 4.16 6.41 -0.95
C TYR A 98 5.29 7.12 -1.70
N PHE A 99 5.00 7.51 -2.94
CA PHE A 99 5.96 8.21 -3.78
C PHE A 99 5.83 9.71 -3.58
N LEU A 100 6.95 10.34 -3.21
CA LEU A 100 7.09 11.79 -3.10
C LEU A 100 8.11 12.25 -4.13
N PHE A 101 7.69 13.15 -5.02
CA PHE A 101 8.59 13.83 -5.92
C PHE A 101 9.18 15.05 -5.22
N TYR A 102 10.50 15.14 -5.22
CA TYR A 102 11.22 16.33 -4.76
C TYR A 102 11.82 17.02 -5.97
N VAL A 103 11.38 18.25 -6.23
CA VAL A 103 11.97 19.07 -7.28
C VAL A 103 13.01 20.00 -6.67
N TYR A 104 14.18 20.04 -7.30
CA TYR A 104 15.25 20.95 -6.93
C TYR A 104 15.58 21.84 -8.13
N HIS A 105 15.76 23.13 -7.87
CA HIS A 105 16.23 24.05 -8.87
C HIS A 105 17.64 23.64 -9.34
N LYS A 106 17.85 23.59 -10.66
CA LYS A 106 19.09 23.07 -11.25
C LYS A 106 20.35 23.77 -10.75
N GLU A 107 20.34 25.11 -10.75
CA GLU A 107 21.50 25.92 -10.38
C GLU A 107 21.64 26.12 -8.87
N THR A 108 20.62 26.72 -8.24
CA THR A 108 20.65 27.05 -6.81
C THR A 108 20.56 25.85 -5.87
N ARG A 109 20.21 24.66 -6.39
CA ARG A 109 19.98 23.41 -5.62
C ARG A 109 18.95 23.52 -4.49
N LYS A 110 18.19 24.62 -4.44
CA LYS A 110 17.10 24.80 -3.48
C LYS A 110 15.90 23.94 -3.89
N LYS A 111 15.23 23.37 -2.89
CA LYS A 111 13.96 22.66 -3.09
C LYS A 111 12.91 23.67 -3.57
N ILE A 112 12.17 23.32 -4.61
CA ILE A 112 11.06 24.10 -5.15
C ILE A 112 9.79 23.25 -5.14
N THR A 113 8.64 23.92 -5.22
CA THR A 113 7.34 23.25 -5.36
C THR A 113 7.17 22.67 -6.77
N PHE A 114 6.25 21.71 -6.92
CA PHE A 114 5.97 21.12 -8.22
C PHE A 114 5.23 22.10 -9.14
N GLU A 115 4.41 22.98 -8.56
CA GLU A 115 3.77 24.10 -9.24
C GLU A 115 4.80 25.09 -9.81
N GLU A 116 5.78 25.52 -9.00
CA GLU A 116 6.87 26.39 -9.47
C GLU A 116 7.69 25.75 -10.59
N TYR A 117 7.89 24.44 -10.53
CA TYR A 117 8.56 23.69 -11.60
C TYR A 117 7.78 23.76 -12.91
N LYS A 118 6.47 23.47 -12.88
CA LYS A 118 5.58 23.52 -14.06
C LYS A 118 5.44 24.91 -14.68
N CYS A 119 5.57 25.97 -13.90
CA CYS A 119 5.48 27.33 -14.43
C CYS A 119 6.77 27.79 -15.15
N ARG A 120 7.92 27.12 -14.91
CA ARG A 120 9.23 27.52 -15.45
C ARG A 120 9.71 26.68 -16.63
N TYR A 121 9.13 25.50 -16.83
CA TYR A 121 9.49 24.52 -17.86
C TYR A 121 8.22 23.89 -18.42
#